data_AF-A0A7Y1VYU8-F1
#
_entry.id   AF-A0A7Y1VYU8-F1
#
_cell.length_a   1.000
_cell.length_b   1.000
_cell.length_c   1.000
_cell.angle_alpha   90.00
_cell.angle_beta   90.00
_cell.angle_gamma   90.00
#
_symmetry.space_group_name_H-M   'P 1'
#
loop_
_entity.id
_entity.type
_entity.pdbx_description
1 polymer ?
#
loop_
_entity_poly.entity_id
_entity_poly.type
_entity_poly.pdbx_seq_one_letter_code
_entity_poly.pdbx_strand_id
1 'polypeptide(L)'
;MKILRSILTISKLLALLVMLLYQTVPAQELMQVEGAISVGDSGALIPEAGTIRWNGKDFEGFNGFFWVPLSRISLGSVTDREGNEYKTLVIGNREWMVENLRATVYNDSTIIANIEDTLAWGLLGDPAYCWYANDRVTYEFPYGALYNWYAVDGGDLCPSGWWVPDASDFDDLIQAAMAYGNTGDARAALQTTGSIDDGTGLWPDHIDGTNKTGWSGQPAGRRRDDGVFEGINVTGNFWSSVELGASTAEHRFLSSGNFALTATSTNKKRGSGIRCVRLTAP
;
A
#
# COMPACT_ATOMS: atom_id res chain seq x y z
N MET A 1 -25.11 51.22 -17.00
CA MET A 1 -23.95 50.69 -16.25
C MET A 1 -24.28 50.05 -14.88
N LYS A 2 -25.45 50.29 -14.28
CA LYS A 2 -25.86 49.63 -13.00
C LYS A 2 -26.43 48.21 -13.17
N ILE A 3 -27.07 47.90 -14.31
CA ILE A 3 -27.73 46.61 -14.55
C ILE A 3 -26.72 45.47 -14.82
N LEU A 4 -25.62 45.73 -15.56
CA LEU A 4 -24.58 44.72 -15.80
C LEU A 4 -23.82 44.30 -14.52
N ARG A 5 -23.64 45.20 -13.54
CA ARG A 5 -22.97 44.86 -12.27
C ARG A 5 -23.83 43.91 -11.41
N SER A 6 -25.15 44.04 -11.46
CA SER A 6 -26.09 43.18 -10.73
C SER A 6 -26.10 41.74 -11.24
N ILE A 7 -26.00 41.56 -12.56
CA ILE A 7 -26.01 40.23 -13.20
C ILE A 7 -24.70 39.48 -12.91
N LEU A 8 -23.56 40.18 -12.86
CA LEU A 8 -22.26 39.60 -12.54
C LEU A 8 -22.16 39.12 -11.07
N THR A 9 -22.82 39.80 -10.13
CA THR A 9 -22.89 39.37 -8.72
C THR A 9 -23.79 38.16 -8.50
N ILE A 10 -24.90 38.04 -9.25
CA ILE A 10 -25.80 36.88 -9.15
C ILE A 10 -25.14 35.63 -9.77
N SER A 11 -24.43 35.78 -10.88
CA SER A 11 -23.66 34.69 -11.50
C SER A 11 -22.53 34.18 -10.60
N LYS A 12 -21.83 35.07 -9.89
CA LYS A 12 -20.79 34.68 -8.91
C LYS A 12 -21.36 34.04 -7.65
N LEU A 13 -22.52 34.49 -7.15
CA LEU A 13 -23.20 33.82 -6.04
C LEU A 13 -23.74 32.44 -6.44
N LEU A 14 -24.24 32.28 -7.67
CA LEU A 14 -24.74 30.99 -8.15
C LEU A 14 -23.58 29.99 -8.35
N ALA A 15 -22.42 30.44 -8.83
CA ALA A 15 -21.22 29.61 -8.93
C ALA A 15 -20.65 29.22 -7.56
N LEU A 16 -20.70 30.13 -6.57
CA LEU A 16 -20.26 29.86 -5.20
C LEU A 16 -21.22 28.91 -4.45
N LEU A 17 -22.53 28.99 -4.73
CA LEU A 17 -23.54 28.10 -4.15
C LEU A 17 -23.47 26.69 -4.73
N VAL A 18 -23.05 26.54 -5.99
CA VAL A 18 -22.84 25.22 -6.63
C VAL A 18 -21.55 24.54 -6.15
N MET A 19 -20.54 25.29 -5.70
CA MET A 19 -19.30 24.70 -5.15
C MET A 19 -19.43 24.21 -3.70
N LEU A 20 -20.50 24.56 -2.97
CA LEU A 20 -20.69 24.21 -1.56
C LEU A 20 -21.46 22.90 -1.32
N LEU A 21 -21.72 22.11 -2.37
CA LEU A 21 -22.47 20.84 -2.27
C LEU A 21 -21.69 19.59 -2.69
N TYR A 22 -20.41 19.70 -3.06
CA TYR A 22 -19.55 18.52 -3.17
C TYR A 22 -18.99 18.17 -1.79
N GLN A 23 -19.85 17.60 -0.94
CA GLN A 23 -19.37 16.71 0.09
C GLN A 23 -18.90 15.44 -0.63
N THR A 24 -17.61 15.13 -0.51
CA THR A 24 -17.10 13.81 -0.87
C THR A 24 -17.80 12.82 0.06
N VAL A 25 -18.80 12.11 -0.47
CA VAL A 25 -19.36 10.94 0.18
C VAL A 25 -18.19 9.95 0.28
N PRO A 26 -17.77 9.53 1.49
CA PRO A 26 -16.77 8.47 1.59
C PRO A 26 -17.26 7.29 0.77
N ALA A 27 -16.36 6.63 0.04
CA ALA A 27 -16.69 5.44 -0.73
C ALA A 27 -17.29 4.38 0.21
N GLN A 28 -18.61 4.41 0.35
CA GLN A 28 -19.36 3.41 1.06
C GLN A 28 -19.52 2.28 0.06
N GLU A 29 -18.94 1.12 0.36
CA GLU A 29 -19.22 -0.10 -0.38
C GLU A 29 -20.72 -0.37 -0.25
N LEU A 30 -21.44 -0.08 -1.33
CA LEU A 30 -22.89 -0.11 -1.35
C LEU A 30 -23.30 -1.48 -1.91
N MET A 31 -23.77 -2.37 -1.03
CA MET A 31 -24.44 -3.59 -1.47
C MET A 31 -25.83 -3.19 -1.99
N GLN A 32 -25.88 -2.88 -3.29
CA GLN A 32 -27.08 -2.45 -3.99
C GLN A 32 -27.88 -3.70 -4.37
N VAL A 33 -29.04 -3.87 -3.75
CA VAL A 33 -29.94 -5.00 -4.02
C VAL A 33 -31.26 -4.45 -4.53
N GLU A 34 -31.59 -4.70 -5.79
CA GLU A 34 -32.92 -4.42 -6.34
C GLU A 34 -33.90 -5.52 -5.91
N GLY A 35 -34.18 -5.62 -4.60
CA GLY A 35 -35.06 -6.64 -4.04
C GLY A 35 -34.76 -6.98 -2.57
N ALA A 36 -35.38 -8.05 -2.07
CA ALA A 36 -35.09 -8.60 -0.75
C ALA A 36 -33.95 -9.61 -0.83
N ILE A 37 -32.93 -9.48 0.03
CA ILE A 37 -32.01 -10.58 0.31
C ILE A 37 -32.75 -11.57 1.22
N SER A 38 -33.06 -12.75 0.69
CA SER A 38 -33.52 -13.87 1.50
C SER A 38 -32.31 -14.64 2.03
N VAL A 39 -31.88 -14.31 3.24
CA VAL A 39 -30.90 -15.13 3.96
C VAL A 39 -31.66 -16.29 4.62
N GLY A 40 -31.44 -17.51 4.13
CA GLY A 40 -31.93 -18.72 4.79
C GLY A 40 -30.87 -19.27 5.72
N ASP A 41 -31.28 -19.97 6.79
CA ASP A 41 -30.34 -20.90 7.45
C ASP A 41 -29.98 -21.96 6.41
N SER A 42 -28.68 -22.20 6.18
CA SER A 42 -28.30 -23.51 5.72
C SER A 42 -28.75 -24.46 6.83
N GLY A 43 -29.87 -25.15 6.68
CA GLY A 43 -30.32 -26.19 7.64
C GLY A 43 -29.30 -27.33 7.80
N ALA A 44 -28.12 -27.21 7.19
CA ALA A 44 -26.96 -28.03 7.38
C ALA A 44 -26.37 -27.82 8.78
N LEU A 45 -26.25 -28.92 9.53
CA LEU A 45 -25.55 -28.97 10.81
C LEU A 45 -24.05 -28.62 10.68
N ILE A 46 -23.53 -28.65 9.45
CA ILE A 46 -22.16 -28.29 9.08
C ILE A 46 -22.25 -27.33 7.88
N PRO A 47 -21.85 -26.06 8.02
CA PRO A 47 -21.85 -25.12 6.90
C PRO A 47 -20.85 -25.54 5.82
N GLU A 48 -21.13 -25.23 4.55
CA GLU A 48 -20.18 -25.41 3.46
C GLU A 48 -19.18 -24.25 3.45
N ALA A 49 -17.95 -24.51 2.98
CA ALA A 49 -16.98 -23.44 2.78
C ALA A 49 -17.56 -22.36 1.84
N GLY A 50 -17.44 -21.10 2.22
CA GLY A 50 -18.08 -19.97 1.54
C GLY A 50 -19.40 -19.51 2.14
N THR A 51 -19.95 -20.21 3.15
CA THR A 51 -21.14 -19.74 3.88
C THR A 51 -20.82 -18.46 4.65
N ILE A 52 -21.66 -17.42 4.55
CA ILE A 52 -21.54 -16.18 5.34
C ILE A 52 -22.69 -16.10 6.34
N ARG A 53 -22.42 -15.74 7.59
CA ARG A 53 -23.45 -15.47 8.61
C ARG A 53 -23.17 -14.18 9.37
N TRP A 54 -24.23 -13.59 9.93
CA TRP A 54 -24.12 -12.55 10.94
C TRP A 54 -24.07 -13.19 12.33
N ASN A 55 -23.06 -12.86 13.13
CA ASN A 55 -22.89 -13.44 14.48
C ASN A 55 -23.42 -12.55 15.63
N GLY A 56 -24.13 -11.46 15.31
CA GLY A 56 -24.57 -10.47 16.29
C GLY A 56 -23.63 -9.26 16.42
N LYS A 57 -22.41 -9.35 15.88
CA LYS A 57 -21.40 -8.29 15.89
C LYS A 57 -20.79 -8.01 14.51
N ASP A 58 -20.60 -9.03 13.69
CA ASP A 58 -19.95 -8.92 12.38
C ASP A 58 -20.49 -9.95 11.35
N PHE A 59 -20.27 -9.60 10.08
CA PHE A 59 -19.97 -10.49 8.95
C PHE A 59 -19.03 -11.63 9.36
N GLU A 60 -19.33 -12.92 9.18
CA GLU A 60 -18.27 -13.95 9.19
C GLU A 60 -18.48 -15.02 8.13
N GLY A 61 -17.39 -15.42 7.46
CA GLY A 61 -17.37 -16.48 6.44
C GLY A 61 -16.84 -17.79 7.00
N PHE A 62 -17.46 -18.92 6.66
CA PHE A 62 -17.00 -20.26 7.00
C PHE A 62 -15.99 -20.76 5.97
N ASN A 63 -14.80 -21.16 6.41
CA ASN A 63 -13.72 -21.62 5.51
C ASN A 63 -13.65 -23.15 5.34
N GLY A 64 -14.68 -23.87 5.76
CA GLY A 64 -14.68 -25.34 5.82
C GLY A 64 -14.31 -25.91 7.20
N PHE A 65 -13.78 -25.08 8.10
CA PHE A 65 -13.38 -25.50 9.45
C PHE A 65 -13.93 -24.57 10.53
N PHE A 66 -13.75 -23.26 10.34
CA PHE A 66 -14.11 -22.24 11.33
C PHE A 66 -14.83 -21.07 10.67
N TRP A 67 -15.58 -20.32 11.48
CA TRP A 67 -16.12 -19.02 11.10
C TRP A 67 -15.04 -17.94 11.28
N VAL A 68 -14.84 -17.12 10.25
CA VAL A 68 -13.83 -16.07 10.18
C VAL A 68 -14.55 -14.72 10.01
N PRO A 69 -14.42 -13.78 10.96
CA PRO A 69 -15.03 -12.47 10.82
C PRO A 69 -14.52 -11.75 9.56
N LEU A 70 -15.45 -11.20 8.78
CA LEU A 70 -15.20 -10.45 7.57
C LEU A 70 -14.62 -9.07 7.91
N SER A 71 -14.88 -8.53 9.11
CA SER A 71 -14.25 -7.32 9.62
C SER A 71 -12.85 -7.55 10.22
N ARG A 72 -12.23 -8.74 10.07
CA ARG A 72 -10.85 -8.95 10.54
C ARG A 72 -9.81 -8.12 9.77
N ILE A 73 -10.20 -7.47 8.68
CA ILE A 73 -9.43 -6.34 8.17
C ILE A 73 -10.01 -5.08 8.82
N SER A 74 -9.45 -4.66 9.95
CA SER A 74 -9.72 -3.33 10.49
C SER A 74 -9.07 -2.33 9.55
N LEU A 75 -9.83 -1.94 8.52
CA LEU A 75 -9.39 -0.94 7.55
C LEU A 75 -9.42 0.44 8.19
N GLY A 76 -8.26 1.07 8.23
CA GLY A 76 -8.12 2.49 8.52
C GLY A 76 -7.68 3.26 7.27
N SER A 77 -7.41 4.54 7.45
CA SER A 77 -6.63 5.31 6.50
C SER A 77 -5.68 6.25 7.23
N VAL A 78 -4.63 6.62 6.52
CA VAL A 78 -3.68 7.65 6.93
C VAL A 78 -3.47 8.59 5.75
N THR A 79 -3.26 9.87 6.05
CA THR A 79 -2.96 10.89 5.04
C THR A 79 -1.56 11.43 5.30
N ASP A 80 -0.74 11.52 4.25
CA ASP A 80 0.52 12.27 4.35
C ASP A 80 0.31 13.79 4.30
N ARG A 81 1.40 14.55 4.37
CA ARG A 81 1.38 16.01 4.38
C ARG A 81 0.79 16.62 3.11
N GLU A 82 0.91 15.95 1.98
CA GLU A 82 0.45 16.44 0.68
C GLU A 82 -1.01 16.08 0.40
N GLY A 83 -1.67 15.40 1.33
CA GLY A 83 -3.05 14.97 1.16
C GLY A 83 -3.21 13.64 0.44
N ASN A 84 -2.12 12.89 0.20
CA ASN A 84 -2.26 11.53 -0.31
C ASN A 84 -2.83 10.66 0.80
N GLU A 85 -4.01 10.10 0.55
CA GLU A 85 -4.63 9.12 1.42
C GLU A 85 -4.16 7.72 1.07
N TYR A 86 -3.89 6.92 2.10
CA TYR A 86 -3.48 5.53 2.01
C TYR A 86 -4.34 4.67 2.90
N LYS A 87 -4.80 3.54 2.39
CA LYS A 87 -5.48 2.53 3.22
C LYS A 87 -4.49 1.90 4.19
N THR A 88 -4.99 1.57 5.37
CA THR A 88 -4.21 0.91 6.42
C THR A 88 -4.95 -0.30 6.95
N LEU A 89 -4.23 -1.25 7.52
CA LEU A 89 -4.85 -2.36 8.26
C LEU A 89 -3.95 -2.90 9.36
N VAL A 90 -4.56 -3.50 10.37
CA VAL A 90 -3.86 -4.12 11.48
C VAL A 90 -3.43 -5.55 11.15
N ILE A 91 -2.13 -5.82 11.27
CA ILE A 91 -1.53 -7.15 11.18
C ILE A 91 -0.74 -7.40 12.46
N GLY A 92 -1.18 -8.36 13.27
CA GLY A 92 -0.60 -8.59 14.59
C GLY A 92 -0.84 -7.40 15.52
N ASN A 93 0.24 -6.82 16.04
CA ASN A 93 0.28 -5.65 16.93
C ASN A 93 0.66 -4.34 16.21
N ARG A 94 0.72 -4.37 14.87
CA ARG A 94 1.12 -3.23 14.05
C ARG A 94 0.04 -2.91 13.04
N GLU A 95 -0.11 -1.63 12.75
CA GLU A 95 -0.92 -1.15 11.65
C GLU A 95 -0.02 -0.77 10.48
N TRP A 96 -0.31 -1.30 9.32
CA TRP A 96 0.49 -1.17 8.10
C TRP A 96 -0.27 -0.38 7.06
N MET A 97 0.45 0.46 6.31
CA MET A 97 -0.05 0.93 5.02
C MET A 97 -0.20 -0.27 4.06
N VAL A 98 -1.26 -0.25 3.25
CA VAL A 98 -1.52 -1.25 2.20
C VAL A 98 -0.87 -0.86 0.87
N GLU A 99 -0.67 0.44 0.70
CA GLU A 99 -0.12 1.07 -0.48
C GLU A 99 1.30 1.57 -0.18
N ASN A 100 2.13 1.62 -1.22
CA ASN A 100 3.45 2.24 -1.08
C ASN A 100 3.30 3.77 -1.01
N LEU A 101 4.23 4.40 -0.29
CA LEU A 101 4.26 5.84 -0.12
C LEU A 101 4.43 6.56 -1.47
N ARG A 102 3.76 7.71 -1.60
CA ARG A 102 3.76 8.59 -2.78
C ARG A 102 4.22 10.03 -2.47
N ALA A 103 4.60 10.30 -1.22
CA ALA A 103 5.04 11.61 -0.75
C ALA A 103 6.28 12.10 -1.50
N THR A 104 6.28 13.36 -1.90
CA THR A 104 7.39 14.05 -2.58
C THR A 104 8.06 15.08 -1.67
N VAL A 105 7.53 15.25 -0.47
CA VAL A 105 8.07 16.07 0.61
C VAL A 105 8.06 15.28 1.93
N TYR A 106 8.99 15.62 2.82
CA TYR A 106 8.96 15.17 4.21
C TYR A 106 7.86 15.88 5.01
N ASN A 107 7.54 15.40 6.22
CA ASN A 107 6.53 16.07 7.05
C ASN A 107 6.94 17.48 7.51
N ASP A 108 8.23 17.82 7.47
CA ASP A 108 8.72 19.17 7.74
C ASP A 108 8.61 20.13 6.55
N SER A 109 7.99 19.71 5.44
CA SER A 109 7.93 20.40 4.12
C SER A 109 9.22 20.41 3.31
N THR A 110 10.29 19.74 3.75
CA THR A 110 11.51 19.64 2.95
C THR A 110 11.22 18.82 1.68
N ILE A 111 11.59 19.37 0.53
CA ILE A 111 11.38 18.72 -0.77
C ILE A 111 12.38 17.59 -0.96
N ILE A 112 11.91 16.44 -1.42
CA ILE A 112 12.75 15.34 -1.88
C ILE A 112 12.99 15.54 -3.36
N ALA A 113 14.23 15.45 -3.84
CA ALA A 113 14.52 15.71 -5.25
C ALA A 113 13.97 14.56 -6.14
N ASN A 114 13.15 14.89 -7.15
CA ASN A 114 12.83 13.95 -8.23
C ASN A 114 13.99 13.91 -9.23
N ILE A 115 14.77 12.83 -9.22
CA ILE A 115 15.95 12.68 -10.08
C ILE A 115 15.65 11.65 -11.14
N GLU A 116 15.42 12.08 -12.39
CA GLU A 116 15.06 11.17 -13.49
C GLU A 116 16.28 10.74 -14.33
N ASP A 117 17.33 11.56 -14.37
CA ASP A 117 18.54 11.26 -15.14
C ASP A 117 19.32 10.07 -14.54
N THR A 118 19.65 9.11 -15.40
CA THR A 118 20.32 7.86 -15.03
C THR A 118 21.71 8.09 -14.45
N LEU A 119 22.49 8.99 -15.04
CA LEU A 119 23.86 9.25 -14.58
C LEU A 119 23.85 10.03 -13.26
N ALA A 120 22.96 11.02 -13.12
CA ALA A 120 22.76 11.77 -11.89
C ALA A 120 22.37 10.83 -10.75
N TRP A 121 21.42 9.92 -10.98
CA TRP A 121 21.00 8.93 -9.99
C TRP A 121 22.18 8.09 -9.47
N GLY A 122 23.02 7.58 -10.37
CA GLY A 122 24.18 6.77 -10.01
C GLY A 122 25.24 7.49 -9.18
N LEU A 123 25.19 8.83 -9.13
CA LEU A 123 26.12 9.67 -8.38
C LEU A 123 25.55 10.20 -7.05
N LEU A 124 24.29 9.90 -6.73
CA LEU A 124 23.62 10.48 -5.55
C LEU A 124 24.27 10.10 -4.22
N GLY A 125 24.44 11.11 -3.37
CA GLY A 125 24.68 10.98 -1.93
C GLY A 125 23.59 11.63 -1.08
N ASP A 126 22.57 12.21 -1.73
CA ASP A 126 21.51 13.02 -1.12
C ASP A 126 20.14 12.34 -1.29
N PRO A 127 19.14 12.70 -0.46
CA PRO A 127 17.76 12.22 -0.61
C PRO A 127 17.19 12.44 -2.01
N ALA A 128 16.65 11.39 -2.60
CA ALA A 128 15.97 11.46 -3.89
C ALA A 128 14.84 10.42 -3.99
N TYR A 129 13.89 10.73 -4.87
CA TYR A 129 12.88 9.79 -5.31
C TYR A 129 12.75 9.82 -6.84
N CYS A 130 12.05 8.83 -7.38
CA CYS A 130 11.55 8.83 -8.75
C CYS A 130 10.33 7.91 -8.87
N TRP A 131 9.57 8.05 -9.94
CA TRP A 131 8.58 7.05 -10.35
C TRP A 131 9.27 5.96 -11.17
N TYR A 132 8.74 4.74 -11.15
CA TYR A 132 9.28 3.68 -12.00
C TYR A 132 9.28 4.13 -13.48
N ALA A 133 10.36 3.83 -14.21
CA ALA A 133 10.59 4.27 -15.59
C ALA A 133 10.49 5.80 -15.83
N ASN A 134 10.58 6.61 -14.76
CA ASN A 134 10.33 8.06 -14.80
C ASN A 134 8.93 8.42 -15.35
N ASP A 135 7.94 7.55 -15.17
CA ASP A 135 6.57 7.78 -15.63
C ASP A 135 5.59 7.75 -14.45
N ARG A 136 5.28 8.93 -13.94
CA ARG A 136 4.30 9.10 -12.87
C ARG A 136 2.91 8.61 -13.27
N VAL A 137 2.47 8.94 -14.48
CA VAL A 137 1.08 8.69 -14.92
C VAL A 137 0.77 7.20 -14.91
N THR A 138 1.75 6.38 -15.31
CA THR A 138 1.61 4.94 -15.38
C THR A 138 1.90 4.24 -14.05
N TYR A 139 2.87 4.72 -13.26
CA TYR A 139 3.41 3.95 -12.14
C TYR A 139 3.10 4.50 -10.75
N GLU A 140 2.53 5.70 -10.61
CA GLU A 140 2.11 6.21 -9.29
C GLU A 140 1.10 5.26 -8.62
N PHE A 141 0.14 4.76 -9.40
CA PHE A 141 -0.82 3.76 -8.98
C PHE A 141 -0.66 2.49 -9.82
N PRO A 142 -0.56 1.29 -9.21
CA PRO A 142 -0.62 1.01 -7.77
C PRO A 142 0.75 0.97 -7.05
N TYR A 143 1.84 1.36 -7.71
CA TYR A 143 3.20 1.00 -7.24
C TYR A 143 3.84 1.98 -6.26
N GLY A 144 3.42 3.24 -6.25
CA GLY A 144 4.04 4.29 -5.43
C GLY A 144 5.40 4.77 -5.94
N ALA A 145 6.04 5.63 -5.14
CA ALA A 145 7.34 6.20 -5.47
C ALA A 145 8.50 5.28 -5.04
N LEU A 146 9.64 5.40 -5.73
CA LEU A 146 10.89 4.74 -5.41
C LEU A 146 11.85 5.75 -4.79
N TYR A 147 12.23 5.52 -3.54
CA TYR A 147 13.12 6.39 -2.77
C TYR A 147 14.50 5.76 -2.67
N ASN A 148 15.56 6.57 -2.68
CA ASN A 148 16.86 6.11 -2.22
C ASN A 148 16.91 6.03 -0.70
N TRP A 149 17.88 5.30 -0.15
CA TRP A 149 17.95 5.13 1.31
C TRP A 149 18.36 6.43 2.03
N TYR A 150 19.04 7.35 1.35
CA TYR A 150 19.29 8.69 1.92
C TYR A 150 17.99 9.43 2.23
N ALA A 151 16.90 9.17 1.47
CA ALA A 151 15.59 9.69 1.80
C ALA A 151 14.96 9.02 3.03
N VAL A 152 15.31 7.77 3.33
CA VAL A 152 14.89 7.08 4.55
C VAL A 152 15.61 7.63 5.77
N ASP A 153 16.91 7.86 5.66
CA ASP A 153 17.77 8.41 6.71
C ASP A 153 17.36 9.83 7.17
N GLY A 154 16.67 10.57 6.30
CA GLY A 154 16.05 11.86 6.64
C GLY A 154 14.96 11.78 7.72
N GLY A 155 14.45 10.58 8.02
CA GLY A 155 13.67 10.26 9.23
C GLY A 155 12.19 10.68 9.24
N ASP A 156 11.78 11.65 8.43
CA ASP A 156 10.44 12.26 8.53
C ASP A 156 9.57 12.02 7.27
N LEU A 157 9.71 10.83 6.69
CA LEU A 157 9.12 10.47 5.40
C LEU A 157 7.67 9.94 5.52
N CYS A 158 7.38 9.21 6.59
CA CYS A 158 6.09 8.59 6.84
C CYS A 158 5.13 9.55 7.56
N PRO A 159 3.80 9.44 7.39
CA PRO A 159 2.85 10.32 8.06
C PRO A 159 3.05 10.42 9.58
N SER A 160 2.63 11.53 10.20
CA SER A 160 2.80 11.74 11.65
C SER A 160 2.29 10.55 12.48
N GLY A 161 3.16 9.99 13.33
CA GLY A 161 2.88 8.80 14.15
C GLY A 161 3.12 7.46 13.45
N TRP A 162 3.65 7.48 12.22
CA TRP A 162 4.09 6.33 11.45
C TRP A 162 5.59 6.42 11.17
N TRP A 163 6.23 5.29 10.88
CA TRP A 163 7.66 5.23 10.58
C TRP A 163 7.97 4.29 9.42
N VAL A 164 9.16 4.44 8.86
CA VAL A 164 9.73 3.47 7.90
C VAL A 164 10.08 2.20 8.68
N PRO A 165 9.58 1.01 8.28
CA PRO A 165 9.76 -0.22 9.03
C PRO A 165 11.24 -0.56 9.27
N ASP A 166 11.57 -1.01 10.47
CA ASP A 166 12.86 -1.63 10.75
C ASP A 166 12.84 -3.15 10.47
N ALA A 167 13.93 -3.84 10.79
CA ALA A 167 14.02 -5.30 10.62
C ALA A 167 12.97 -6.04 11.46
N SER A 168 12.70 -5.59 12.69
CA SER A 168 11.75 -6.21 13.61
C SER A 168 10.30 -6.05 13.16
N ASP A 169 9.95 -4.89 12.58
CA ASP A 169 8.65 -4.66 11.97
C ASP A 169 8.37 -5.69 10.88
N PHE A 170 9.32 -5.89 9.96
CA PHE A 170 9.18 -6.87 8.89
C PHE A 170 9.12 -8.30 9.40
N ASP A 171 9.93 -8.65 10.40
CA ASP A 171 9.94 -10.00 10.97
C ASP A 171 8.61 -10.33 11.69
N ASP A 172 8.02 -9.36 12.40
CA ASP A 172 6.68 -9.47 13.01
C ASP A 172 5.59 -9.67 11.93
N LEU A 173 5.67 -8.92 10.83
CA LEU A 173 4.75 -9.05 9.70
C LEU A 173 4.84 -10.44 9.06
N ILE A 174 6.06 -10.93 8.79
CA ILE A 174 6.28 -12.26 8.23
C ILE A 174 5.71 -13.31 9.20
N GLN A 175 6.01 -13.21 10.49
CA GLN A 175 5.52 -14.15 11.50
C GLN A 175 3.99 -14.21 11.54
N ALA A 176 3.32 -13.06 11.51
CA ALA A 176 1.86 -12.99 11.45
C ALA A 176 1.31 -13.60 10.15
N ALA A 177 2.00 -13.38 9.02
CA ALA A 177 1.61 -13.89 7.72
C ALA A 177 1.76 -15.42 7.58
N MET A 178 2.64 -16.07 8.36
CA MET A 178 2.82 -17.52 8.34
C MET A 178 1.54 -18.30 8.66
N ALA A 179 0.61 -17.73 9.43
CA ALA A 179 -0.69 -18.34 9.73
C ALA A 179 -1.62 -18.43 8.50
N TYR A 180 -1.34 -17.64 7.47
CA TYR A 180 -2.16 -17.50 6.26
C TYR A 180 -1.45 -18.00 4.99
N GLY A 181 -0.15 -18.26 5.10
CA GLY A 181 0.70 -18.74 4.03
C GLY A 181 0.54 -20.24 3.76
N ASN A 182 1.33 -20.73 2.80
CA ASN A 182 1.52 -22.17 2.62
C ASN A 182 2.47 -22.68 3.72
N THR A 183 2.55 -24.00 3.93
CA THR A 183 3.45 -24.60 4.94
C THR A 183 4.88 -24.08 4.77
N GLY A 184 5.32 -23.24 5.69
CA GLY A 184 6.67 -22.66 5.67
C GLY A 184 6.87 -21.40 4.79
N ASP A 185 5.81 -20.83 4.21
CA ASP A 185 5.93 -19.68 3.28
C ASP A 185 4.81 -18.63 3.45
N ALA A 186 5.20 -17.43 3.90
CA ALA A 186 4.32 -16.25 4.03
C ALA A 186 4.08 -15.48 2.71
N ARG A 187 4.85 -15.75 1.64
CA ARG A 187 4.87 -14.96 0.40
C ARG A 187 3.47 -14.78 -0.17
N ALA A 188 2.78 -15.89 -0.41
CA ALA A 188 1.45 -15.87 -1.02
C ALA A 188 0.44 -15.06 -0.20
N ALA A 189 0.56 -15.04 1.12
CA ALA A 189 -0.35 -14.29 1.99
C ALA A 189 -0.07 -12.78 1.99
N LEU A 190 1.15 -12.38 1.61
CA LEU A 190 1.61 -11.00 1.58
C LEU A 190 1.46 -10.35 0.21
N GLN A 191 1.45 -11.09 -0.90
CA GLN A 191 1.31 -10.54 -2.25
C GLN A 191 -0.14 -10.18 -2.59
N THR A 192 -0.33 -9.22 -3.48
CA THR A 192 -1.64 -8.97 -4.13
C THR A 192 -2.18 -10.21 -4.84
N THR A 193 -3.49 -10.31 -4.98
CA THR A 193 -4.18 -11.36 -5.74
C THR A 193 -4.19 -11.07 -7.24
N GLY A 194 -4.59 -12.08 -8.03
CA GLY A 194 -4.76 -11.97 -9.47
C GLY A 194 -3.43 -12.00 -10.22
N SER A 195 -3.50 -11.97 -11.55
CA SER A 195 -2.31 -12.00 -12.39
C SER A 195 -2.36 -11.02 -13.55
N ILE A 196 -1.23 -10.89 -14.24
CA ILE A 196 -1.13 -10.03 -15.42
C ILE A 196 -1.85 -10.64 -16.61
N ASP A 197 -1.73 -11.95 -16.85
CA ASP A 197 -2.27 -12.53 -18.08
C ASP A 197 -3.80 -12.66 -18.02
N ASP A 198 -4.39 -12.75 -16.82
CA ASP A 198 -5.84 -12.65 -16.60
C ASP A 198 -6.36 -11.21 -16.44
N GLY A 199 -5.46 -10.23 -16.33
CA GLY A 199 -5.76 -8.80 -16.19
C GLY A 199 -6.35 -8.41 -14.84
N THR A 200 -6.26 -9.26 -13.82
CA THR A 200 -6.84 -9.03 -12.48
C THR A 200 -5.82 -8.68 -11.41
N GLY A 201 -4.52 -8.75 -11.72
CA GLY A 201 -3.45 -8.48 -10.76
C GLY A 201 -2.17 -7.93 -11.38
N LEU A 202 -1.11 -7.93 -10.56
CA LEU A 202 0.17 -7.27 -10.87
C LEU A 202 1.33 -8.25 -11.01
N TRP A 203 1.17 -9.47 -10.53
CA TRP A 203 2.20 -10.51 -10.60
C TRP A 203 1.96 -11.41 -11.83
N PRO A 204 2.99 -12.12 -12.34
CA PRO A 204 2.81 -13.04 -13.46
C PRO A 204 2.02 -14.30 -13.03
N ASP A 205 1.35 -14.96 -13.98
CA ASP A 205 0.38 -16.05 -13.77
C ASP A 205 0.84 -17.23 -12.90
N HIS A 206 2.14 -17.50 -12.83
CA HIS A 206 2.66 -18.62 -12.04
C HIS A 206 2.71 -18.34 -10.53
N ILE A 207 2.17 -17.21 -10.07
CA ILE A 207 2.27 -16.69 -8.71
C ILE A 207 0.89 -16.62 -8.07
N ASP A 208 0.57 -17.64 -7.26
CA ASP A 208 -0.65 -17.71 -6.47
C ASP A 208 -0.60 -16.76 -5.25
N GLY A 209 -0.64 -15.45 -5.51
CA GLY A 209 -0.87 -14.44 -4.48
C GLY A 209 -2.29 -14.59 -3.93
N THR A 210 -2.42 -14.78 -2.62
CA THR A 210 -3.71 -14.93 -1.93
C THR A 210 -4.12 -13.68 -1.16
N ASN A 211 -3.16 -12.81 -0.86
CA ASN A 211 -3.33 -11.59 -0.05
C ASN A 211 -4.12 -11.78 1.25
N LYS A 212 -4.08 -12.98 1.86
CA LYS A 212 -4.89 -13.28 3.05
C LYS A 212 -4.56 -12.42 4.27
N THR A 213 -3.39 -11.78 4.29
CA THR A 213 -3.05 -10.77 5.32
C THR A 213 -3.65 -9.39 5.04
N GLY A 214 -4.01 -9.10 3.79
CA GLY A 214 -4.39 -7.78 3.31
C GLY A 214 -3.21 -6.84 3.04
N TRP A 215 -1.97 -7.21 3.41
CA TRP A 215 -0.79 -6.33 3.25
C TRP A 215 -0.59 -5.86 1.81
N SER A 216 -0.97 -6.65 0.81
CA SER A 216 -1.01 -6.26 -0.61
C SER A 216 0.36 -5.84 -1.17
N GLY A 217 1.37 -6.68 -1.08
CA GLY A 217 2.69 -6.45 -1.66
C GLY A 217 2.65 -6.38 -3.18
N GLN A 218 2.93 -5.20 -3.74
CA GLN A 218 2.99 -4.99 -5.19
C GLN A 218 4.40 -5.23 -5.75
N PRO A 219 4.53 -5.72 -7.00
CA PRO A 219 5.80 -5.88 -7.68
C PRO A 219 6.28 -4.58 -8.34
N ALA A 220 6.53 -3.55 -7.52
CA ALA A 220 6.89 -2.20 -7.97
C ALA A 220 8.26 -2.09 -8.67
N GLY A 221 9.03 -3.18 -8.73
CA GLY A 221 10.40 -3.14 -9.22
C GLY A 221 11.29 -2.27 -8.34
N ARG A 222 12.38 -1.79 -8.92
CA ARG A 222 13.34 -0.90 -8.26
C ARG A 222 14.12 -0.09 -9.29
N ARG A 223 14.82 0.93 -8.79
CA ARG A 223 15.90 1.59 -9.52
C ARG A 223 17.24 1.15 -8.95
N ARG A 224 18.14 0.68 -9.78
CA ARG A 224 19.47 0.24 -9.36
C ARG A 224 20.37 1.44 -9.03
N ASP A 225 21.49 1.14 -8.40
CA ASP A 225 22.53 2.10 -8.03
C ASP A 225 23.33 2.64 -9.24
N ASP A 226 23.12 2.08 -10.44
CA ASP A 226 23.58 2.63 -11.73
C ASP A 226 22.49 3.48 -12.44
N GLY A 227 21.34 3.68 -11.79
CA GLY A 227 20.22 4.48 -12.30
C GLY A 227 19.25 3.73 -13.23
N VAL A 228 19.49 2.46 -13.54
CA VAL A 228 18.63 1.67 -14.44
C VAL A 228 17.46 1.04 -13.68
N PHE A 229 16.28 1.01 -14.29
CA PHE A 229 15.09 0.37 -13.73
C PHE A 229 15.06 -1.13 -14.02
N GLU A 230 14.56 -1.92 -13.07
CA GLU A 230 14.34 -3.36 -13.26
C GLU A 230 13.24 -3.92 -12.36
N GLY A 231 12.74 -5.10 -12.71
CA GLY A 231 11.94 -5.94 -11.81
C GLY A 231 10.50 -5.50 -11.60
N ILE A 232 9.99 -4.54 -12.37
CA ILE A 232 8.54 -4.28 -12.44
C ILE A 232 7.81 -5.57 -12.76
N ASN A 233 6.69 -5.81 -12.09
CA ASN A 233 5.88 -7.03 -12.26
C ASN A 233 6.60 -8.33 -11.86
N VAL A 234 7.80 -8.27 -11.28
CA VAL A 234 8.59 -9.46 -10.91
C VAL A 234 9.05 -9.42 -9.45
N THR A 235 9.29 -8.22 -8.91
CA THR A 235 9.77 -8.04 -7.53
C THR A 235 9.12 -6.85 -6.85
N GLY A 236 8.73 -7.00 -5.60
CA GLY A 236 8.40 -5.91 -4.70
C GLY A 236 9.61 -5.60 -3.84
N ASN A 237 10.09 -4.37 -3.83
CA ASN A 237 11.33 -3.97 -3.16
C ASN A 237 11.02 -2.88 -2.14
N PHE A 238 11.47 -3.08 -0.91
CA PHE A 238 11.14 -2.21 0.23
C PHE A 238 12.41 -1.88 1.00
N TRP A 239 12.56 -0.63 1.38
CA TRP A 239 13.60 -0.24 2.32
C TRP A 239 13.20 -0.57 3.75
N SER A 240 14.20 -0.98 4.54
CA SER A 240 14.15 -0.89 5.99
C SER A 240 14.88 0.38 6.45
N SER A 241 14.54 0.89 7.63
CA SER A 241 15.28 1.98 8.31
C SER A 241 16.65 1.57 8.86
N VAL A 242 17.05 0.30 8.73
CA VAL A 242 18.32 -0.21 9.27
C VAL A 242 19.50 0.07 8.33
N GLU A 243 20.45 0.88 8.81
CA GLU A 243 21.77 1.04 8.18
C GLU A 243 22.66 -0.18 8.46
N LEU A 244 23.36 -0.69 7.42
CA LEU A 244 24.30 -1.81 7.56
C LEU A 244 25.76 -1.41 7.34
N GLY A 245 26.01 -0.23 6.77
CA GLY A 245 27.35 0.33 6.57
C GLY A 245 27.33 1.64 5.80
N ALA A 246 28.50 2.24 5.63
CA ALA A 246 28.63 3.59 5.06
C ALA A 246 27.91 3.77 3.70
N SER A 247 27.93 2.75 2.85
CA SER A 247 27.27 2.76 1.53
C SER A 247 26.09 1.79 1.41
N THR A 248 25.74 1.07 2.48
CA THR A 248 24.75 -0.02 2.42
C THR A 248 23.71 0.03 3.52
N ALA A 249 22.49 -0.40 3.20
CA ALA A 249 21.39 -0.51 4.15
C ALA A 249 20.60 -1.79 3.91
N GLU A 250 19.76 -2.15 4.88
CA GLU A 250 18.91 -3.33 4.80
C GLU A 250 17.76 -3.10 3.81
N HIS A 251 17.61 -4.05 2.90
CA HIS A 251 16.59 -4.07 1.86
C HIS A 251 15.81 -5.36 1.93
N ARG A 252 14.48 -5.28 1.79
CA ARG A 252 13.56 -6.42 1.84
C ARG A 252 12.92 -6.60 0.46
N PHE A 253 12.80 -7.84 -0.02
CA PHE A 253 12.13 -8.09 -1.28
C PHE A 253 11.17 -9.27 -1.26
N LEU A 254 10.07 -9.08 -1.98
CA LEU A 254 9.13 -10.12 -2.41
C LEU A 254 9.43 -10.45 -3.86
N SER A 255 9.39 -11.74 -4.21
CA SER A 255 9.54 -12.14 -5.61
C SER A 255 8.65 -13.32 -5.96
N SER A 256 8.59 -13.61 -7.26
CA SER A 256 7.95 -14.79 -7.83
C SER A 256 8.56 -16.13 -7.37
N GLY A 257 9.74 -16.15 -6.73
CA GLY A 257 10.50 -17.37 -6.41
C GLY A 257 10.34 -17.95 -5.00
N ASN A 258 9.19 -17.81 -4.33
CA ASN A 258 8.96 -18.20 -2.93
C ASN A 258 9.78 -17.43 -1.88
N PHE A 259 10.12 -16.16 -2.16
CA PHE A 259 10.81 -15.28 -1.21
C PHE A 259 9.82 -14.32 -0.56
N ALA A 260 9.60 -14.47 0.74
CA ALA A 260 8.75 -13.59 1.55
C ALA A 260 9.61 -12.53 2.26
N LEU A 261 9.64 -11.30 1.72
CA LEU A 261 10.34 -10.14 2.31
C LEU A 261 11.77 -10.48 2.80
N THR A 262 12.54 -11.15 1.95
CA THR A 262 13.90 -11.60 2.28
C THR A 262 14.82 -10.41 2.49
N ALA A 263 15.52 -10.39 3.63
CA ALA A 263 16.52 -9.39 3.97
C ALA A 263 17.79 -9.54 3.13
N THR A 264 18.35 -8.42 2.68
CA THR A 264 19.66 -8.34 2.04
C THR A 264 20.31 -7.01 2.32
N SER A 265 21.63 -6.92 2.12
CA SER A 265 22.37 -5.66 2.16
C SER A 265 22.52 -5.11 0.76
N THR A 266 22.17 -3.84 0.55
CA THR A 266 22.29 -3.22 -0.77
C THR A 266 22.71 -1.76 -0.71
N ASN A 267 23.15 -1.23 -1.85
CA ASN A 267 23.67 0.13 -1.95
C ASN A 267 22.56 1.16 -1.66
N LYS A 268 22.84 2.14 -0.79
CA LYS A 268 21.92 3.20 -0.38
C LYS A 268 21.36 4.03 -1.56
N LYS A 269 22.03 4.02 -2.72
CA LYS A 269 21.57 4.68 -3.94
C LYS A 269 20.38 4.01 -4.63
N ARG A 270 20.03 2.75 -4.29
CA ARG A 270 18.92 2.07 -4.97
C ARG A 270 17.57 2.74 -4.67
N GLY A 271 16.71 2.85 -5.68
CA GLY A 271 15.33 3.29 -5.51
C GLY A 271 14.46 2.11 -5.12
N SER A 272 13.76 2.17 -3.99
CA SER A 272 12.82 1.13 -3.53
C SER A 272 11.59 1.76 -2.88
N GLY A 273 10.50 1.00 -2.80
CA GLY A 273 9.28 1.46 -2.18
C GLY A 273 9.43 1.62 -0.67
N ILE A 274 8.54 2.41 -0.09
CA ILE A 274 8.37 2.58 1.36
C ILE A 274 6.94 2.20 1.70
N ARG A 275 6.77 1.47 2.79
CA ARG A 275 5.46 1.13 3.32
C ARG A 275 5.47 1.35 4.82
N CYS A 276 4.90 2.47 5.25
CA CYS A 276 5.01 2.87 6.64
C CYS A 276 4.19 1.96 7.55
N VAL A 277 4.62 1.90 8.79
CA VAL A 277 4.01 1.11 9.86
C VAL A 277 3.88 1.95 11.11
N ARG A 278 2.93 1.59 11.98
CA ARG A 278 2.88 2.06 13.35
C ARG A 278 2.48 0.95 14.32
N LEU A 279 2.68 1.17 15.61
CA LEU A 279 2.12 0.31 16.66
C LEU A 279 0.63 0.60 16.79
N THR A 280 -0.17 -0.45 16.99
CA THR A 280 -1.56 -0.28 17.42
C THR A 280 -1.57 0.16 18.88
N ALA A 281 -2.39 1.16 19.22
CA ALA A 281 -2.60 1.52 20.63
C ALA A 281 -3.11 0.28 21.41
N PRO A 282 -2.59 0.01 22.62
CA PRO A 282 -3.05 -1.08 23.46
C PRO A 282 -4.49 -0.91 23.93
#